data_AF-A0A833A4M2-F1
#
_entry.id   AF-A0A833A4M2-F1
#
_cell.length_a   1.000
_cell.length_b   1.000
_cell.length_c   1.000
_cell.angle_alpha   90.00
_cell.angle_beta   90.00
_cell.angle_gamma   90.00
#
_symmetry.space_group_name_H-M   'P 1'
#
loop_
_entity.id
_entity.type
_entity.pdbx_description
1 polymer ?
#
loop_
_entity_poly.entity_id
_entity_poly.type
_entity_poly.pdbx_seq_one_letter_code
_entity_poly.pdbx_strand_id
1 'polypeptide(L)'
;MAERARREAERLGLSLEGYVVELLAQDLDPRDRALEYIEAAKELLSQARVELGKGDVRQAAEKMWGAAALAIKAYAEWREGKRLSSHRELWEYKDIVANELGEWVRDSWNAGNSMHTCFYENWCTRVDAEKSLAKIEKLVKEIEAKIKKQSRESSVQRL
;
A
#
# COMPACT_ATOMS: atom_id res chain seq x y z
N MET A 1 15.55 -16.06 12.17
CA MET A 1 14.61 -16.02 11.01
C MET A 1 13.80 -14.75 10.97
N ALA A 2 13.10 -14.36 12.05
CA ALA A 2 12.33 -13.11 12.09
C ALA A 2 13.14 -11.85 11.69
N GLU A 3 14.35 -11.71 12.22
CA GLU A 3 15.24 -10.59 11.89
C GLU A 3 15.64 -10.53 10.40
N ARG A 4 15.81 -11.70 9.77
CA ARG A 4 16.08 -11.78 8.34
C ARG A 4 14.86 -11.31 7.53
N ALA A 5 13.65 -11.72 7.93
CA ALA A 5 12.42 -11.31 7.25
C ALA A 5 12.18 -9.80 7.34
N ARG A 6 12.46 -9.18 8.51
CA ARG A 6 12.38 -7.72 8.67
C ARG A 6 13.33 -6.98 7.73
N ARG A 7 14.59 -7.40 7.64
CA ARG A 7 15.57 -6.79 6.73
C ARG A 7 15.17 -6.93 5.25
N GLU A 8 14.62 -8.06 4.84
CA GLU A 8 14.13 -8.23 3.47
C GLU A 8 12.89 -7.38 3.19
N ALA A 9 11.96 -7.27 4.15
CA ALA A 9 10.80 -6.40 4.05
C ALA A 9 11.23 -4.93 3.87
N GLU A 10 12.14 -4.45 4.72
CA GLU A 10 12.69 -3.10 4.63
C GLU A 10 13.39 -2.84 3.28
N ARG A 11 14.20 -3.79 2.79
CA ARG A 11 14.86 -3.69 1.49
C ARG A 11 13.85 -3.49 0.34
N LEU A 12 12.71 -4.18 0.41
CA LEU A 12 11.63 -4.09 -0.57
C LEU A 12 10.70 -2.88 -0.34
N GLY A 13 10.92 -2.08 0.71
CA GLY A 13 10.06 -0.97 1.08
C GLY A 13 8.69 -1.41 1.60
N LEU A 14 8.62 -2.50 2.35
CA LEU A 14 7.39 -3.12 2.85
C LEU A 14 7.37 -3.23 4.38
N SER A 15 6.18 -3.36 4.96
CA SER A 15 6.02 -3.92 6.30
C SER A 15 6.23 -5.44 6.28
N LEU A 16 6.31 -6.07 7.46
CA LEU A 16 6.47 -7.52 7.55
C LEU A 16 5.27 -8.26 6.91
N GLU A 17 4.04 -7.83 7.17
CA GLU A 17 2.88 -8.44 6.49
C GLU A 17 2.88 -8.15 4.99
N GLY A 18 3.29 -6.96 4.56
CA GLY A 18 3.46 -6.65 3.15
C GLY A 18 4.46 -7.60 2.47
N TYR A 19 5.54 -7.95 3.16
CA TYR A 19 6.52 -8.93 2.65
C TYR A 19 5.94 -10.34 2.57
N VAL A 20 5.11 -10.77 3.52
CA VAL A 20 4.40 -12.05 3.42
C VAL A 20 3.48 -12.05 2.19
N VAL A 21 2.75 -10.96 1.94
CA VAL A 21 1.91 -10.82 0.74
C VAL A 21 2.75 -10.92 -0.54
N GLU A 22 3.91 -10.24 -0.60
CA GLU A 22 4.83 -10.33 -1.73
C GLU A 22 5.27 -11.78 -2.01
N LEU A 23 5.61 -12.54 -0.96
CA LEU A 23 6.02 -13.94 -1.09
C LEU A 23 4.88 -14.84 -1.58
N LEU A 24 3.65 -14.62 -1.09
CA LEU A 24 2.47 -15.40 -1.50
C LEU A 24 2.05 -15.09 -2.94
N ALA A 25 2.26 -13.86 -3.39
CA ALA A 25 1.87 -13.39 -4.72
C ALA A 25 2.95 -13.62 -5.79
N GLN A 26 4.14 -14.11 -5.43
CA GLN A 26 5.33 -14.11 -6.31
C GLN A 26 5.15 -14.90 -7.62
N ASP A 27 4.27 -15.91 -7.64
CA ASP A 27 4.07 -16.81 -8.78
C ASP A 27 2.80 -16.47 -9.59
N LEU A 28 2.02 -15.48 -9.14
CA LEU A 28 0.84 -15.01 -9.85
C LEU A 28 1.22 -14.18 -11.07
N ASP A 29 0.34 -14.03 -12.05
CA ASP A 29 0.52 -13.06 -13.13
C ASP A 29 0.35 -11.60 -12.61
N PRO A 30 0.81 -10.58 -13.35
CA PRO A 30 0.75 -9.20 -12.87
C PRO A 30 -0.65 -8.69 -12.51
N ARG A 31 -1.69 -9.11 -13.21
CA ARG A 31 -3.06 -8.64 -12.94
C ARG A 31 -3.60 -9.27 -11.66
N ASP A 32 -3.32 -10.54 -11.45
CA ASP A 32 -3.68 -11.24 -10.22
C ASP A 32 -2.88 -10.71 -9.02
N ARG A 33 -1.58 -10.43 -9.18
CA ARG A 33 -0.77 -9.76 -8.14
C ARG A 33 -1.34 -8.39 -7.76
N ALA A 34 -1.77 -7.60 -8.75
CA ALA A 34 -2.37 -6.31 -8.47
C ALA A 34 -3.64 -6.42 -7.62
N LEU A 35 -4.46 -7.45 -7.88
CA LEU A 35 -5.66 -7.74 -7.09
C LEU A 35 -5.31 -8.17 -5.66
N GLU A 36 -4.35 -9.09 -5.49
CA GLU A 36 -3.89 -9.51 -4.16
C GLU A 36 -3.33 -8.34 -3.34
N TYR A 37 -2.48 -7.50 -3.96
CA TYR A 37 -1.90 -6.34 -3.28
C TYR A 37 -2.97 -5.33 -2.84
N ILE A 38 -3.98 -5.05 -3.67
CA ILE A 38 -5.01 -4.08 -3.30
C ILE A 38 -5.98 -4.61 -2.25
N GLU A 39 -6.32 -5.91 -2.28
CA GLU A 39 -7.16 -6.52 -1.25
C GLU A 39 -6.41 -6.61 0.09
N ALA A 40 -5.12 -6.97 0.08
CA ALA A 40 -4.28 -6.92 1.27
C ALA A 40 -4.15 -5.49 1.84
N ALA A 41 -4.01 -4.47 0.99
CA ALA A 41 -3.99 -3.08 1.43
C ALA A 41 -5.28 -2.66 2.16
N LYS A 42 -6.45 -3.13 1.69
CA LYS A 42 -7.74 -2.86 2.34
C LYS A 42 -7.84 -3.55 3.70
N GLU A 43 -7.37 -4.79 3.79
CA GLU A 43 -7.36 -5.53 5.05
C GLU A 43 -6.44 -4.86 6.07
N LEU A 44 -5.26 -4.38 5.66
CA LEU A 44 -4.37 -3.59 6.52
C LEU A 44 -5.05 -2.30 7.01
N LEU A 45 -5.83 -1.60 6.19
CA LEU A 45 -6.59 -0.43 6.64
C LEU A 45 -7.69 -0.80 7.65
N SER A 46 -8.33 -1.96 7.49
CA SER A 46 -9.27 -2.49 8.48
C SER A 46 -8.59 -2.72 9.84
N GLN A 47 -7.42 -3.36 9.80
CA GLN A 47 -6.60 -3.59 10.99
C GLN A 47 -6.10 -2.27 11.61
N ALA A 48 -5.68 -1.30 10.80
CA ALA A 48 -5.28 0.02 11.29
C ALA A 48 -6.39 0.71 12.11
N ARG A 49 -7.65 0.62 11.66
CA ARG A 49 -8.80 1.13 12.42
C ARG A 49 -8.98 0.42 13.75
N VAL A 50 -8.81 -0.90 13.77
CA VAL A 50 -8.88 -1.70 15.00
C VAL A 50 -7.79 -1.28 15.99
N GLU A 51 -6.54 -1.12 15.53
CA GLU A 51 -5.43 -0.69 16.40
C GLU A 51 -5.63 0.75 16.93
N LEU A 52 -6.10 1.68 16.11
CA LEU A 52 -6.49 3.02 16.58
C LEU A 52 -7.63 3.01 17.60
N GLY A 53 -8.56 2.06 17.47
CA GLY A 53 -9.64 1.83 18.43
C GLY A 53 -9.12 1.37 19.80
N LYS A 54 -8.03 0.60 19.82
CA LYS A 54 -7.33 0.17 21.05
C LYS A 54 -6.39 1.23 21.61
N GLY A 55 -6.13 2.31 20.87
CA GLY A 55 -5.15 3.33 21.23
C GLY A 55 -3.71 2.95 20.84
N ASP A 56 -3.50 1.86 20.10
CA ASP A 56 -2.18 1.47 19.60
C ASP A 56 -1.86 2.20 18.30
N VAL A 57 -1.45 3.46 18.45
CA VAL A 57 -1.11 4.34 17.32
C VAL A 57 0.08 3.79 16.54
N ARG A 58 1.04 3.16 17.21
CA ARG A 58 2.25 2.62 16.59
C ARG A 58 1.93 1.47 15.66
N GLN A 59 1.12 0.51 16.10
CA GLN A 59 0.70 -0.60 15.25
C GLN A 59 -0.24 -0.12 14.14
N ALA A 60 -1.10 0.85 14.39
CA ALA A 60 -1.89 1.46 13.32
C ALA A 60 -1.01 2.10 12.23
N ALA A 61 0.09 2.76 12.63
CA ALA A 61 1.04 3.37 11.71
C ALA A 61 1.75 2.32 10.81
N GLU A 62 2.15 1.18 11.36
CA GLU A 62 2.71 0.07 10.59
C GLU A 62 1.76 -0.40 9.48
N LYS A 63 0.49 -0.60 9.85
CA LYS A 63 -0.56 -1.06 8.93
C LYS A 63 -0.86 -0.04 7.84
N MET A 64 -0.93 1.24 8.21
CA MET A 64 -1.12 2.34 7.27
C MET A 64 0.03 2.46 6.26
N TRP A 65 1.28 2.33 6.72
CA TRP A 65 2.44 2.29 5.83
C TRP A 65 2.35 1.11 4.86
N GLY A 66 2.11 -0.10 5.37
CA GLY A 66 1.97 -1.30 4.54
C GLY A 66 0.88 -1.16 3.48
N ALA A 67 -0.28 -0.60 3.85
CA ALA A 67 -1.37 -0.34 2.92
C ALA A 67 -0.98 0.65 1.81
N ALA A 68 -0.30 1.75 2.14
CA ALA A 68 0.15 2.73 1.16
C ALA A 68 1.18 2.13 0.17
N ALA A 69 2.16 1.37 0.69
CA ALA A 69 3.17 0.72 -0.14
C ALA A 69 2.56 -0.33 -1.09
N LEU A 70 1.68 -1.20 -0.57
CA LEU A 70 0.99 -2.20 -1.39
C LEU A 70 0.08 -1.57 -2.45
N ALA A 71 -0.57 -0.44 -2.15
CA ALA A 71 -1.40 0.26 -3.14
C ALA A 71 -0.59 0.76 -4.34
N ILE A 72 0.59 1.35 -4.11
CA ILE A 72 1.48 1.79 -5.20
C ILE A 72 1.99 0.59 -6.01
N LYS A 73 2.36 -0.51 -5.34
CA LYS A 73 2.73 -1.76 -6.03
C LYS A 73 1.58 -2.32 -6.87
N ALA A 74 0.37 -2.34 -6.33
CA ALA A 74 -0.83 -2.80 -7.04
C ALA A 74 -1.05 -2.00 -8.33
N TYR A 75 -0.86 -0.67 -8.27
CA TYR A 75 -0.97 0.18 -9.45
C TYR A 75 0.10 -0.15 -10.50
N ALA A 76 1.35 -0.34 -10.09
CA ALA A 76 2.45 -0.65 -11.01
C ALA A 76 2.25 -1.99 -11.74
N GLU A 77 1.80 -3.00 -11.00
CA GLU A 77 1.46 -4.31 -11.54
C GLU A 77 0.28 -4.25 -12.50
N TRP A 78 -0.78 -3.52 -12.13
CA TRP A 78 -1.96 -3.36 -12.97
C TRP A 78 -1.66 -2.55 -14.26
N ARG A 79 -0.89 -1.47 -14.14
CA ARG A 79 -0.71 -0.48 -15.22
C ARG A 79 0.33 -0.93 -16.24
N GLU A 80 1.43 -1.51 -15.78
CA GLU A 80 2.63 -1.81 -16.57
C GLU A 80 3.14 -3.25 -16.39
N GLY A 81 2.57 -4.02 -15.45
CA GLY A 81 3.14 -5.31 -15.04
C GLY A 81 4.51 -5.18 -14.36
N LYS A 82 4.78 -4.00 -13.78
CA LYS A 82 6.08 -3.66 -13.20
C LYS A 82 6.13 -4.03 -11.72
N ARG A 83 7.08 -4.88 -11.35
CA ARG A 83 7.43 -5.15 -9.95
C ARG A 83 8.27 -4.01 -9.38
N LEU A 84 7.85 -3.46 -8.24
CA LEU A 84 8.63 -2.51 -7.46
C LEU A 84 9.31 -3.24 -6.29
N SER A 85 10.61 -3.07 -6.17
CA SER A 85 11.52 -3.88 -5.37
C SER A 85 12.35 -3.08 -4.38
N SER A 86 12.07 -1.78 -4.23
CA SER A 86 12.71 -0.93 -3.23
C SER A 86 11.87 0.27 -2.84
N HIS A 87 12.18 0.87 -1.70
CA HIS A 87 11.56 2.13 -1.26
C HIS A 87 11.77 3.27 -2.26
N ARG A 88 12.94 3.31 -2.92
CA ARG A 88 13.24 4.28 -3.98
C ARG A 88 12.30 4.14 -5.17
N GLU A 89 12.07 2.90 -5.62
CA GLU A 89 11.16 2.64 -6.74
C GLU A 89 9.72 3.00 -6.40
N LEU A 90 9.26 2.77 -5.16
CA LEU A 90 7.96 3.26 -4.71
C LEU A 90 7.89 4.80 -4.78
N TRP A 91 8.96 5.47 -4.36
CA TRP A 91 9.06 6.92 -4.38
C TRP A 91 9.00 7.50 -5.79
N GLU A 92 9.68 6.87 -6.74
CA GLU A 92 9.68 7.29 -8.15
C GLU A 92 8.34 6.95 -8.81
N TYR A 93 7.79 5.77 -8.53
CA TYR A 93 6.56 5.31 -9.19
C TYR A 93 5.31 6.08 -8.72
N LYS A 94 5.29 6.61 -7.49
CA LYS A 94 4.20 7.47 -7.02
C LYS A 94 3.92 8.63 -7.99
N ASP A 95 4.92 9.12 -8.72
CA ASP A 95 4.78 10.27 -9.62
C ASP A 95 3.93 9.90 -10.84
N ILE A 96 4.03 8.66 -11.31
CA ILE A 96 3.16 8.12 -12.37
C ILE A 96 1.72 8.07 -11.86
N VAL A 97 1.51 7.53 -10.66
CA VAL A 97 0.18 7.45 -10.03
C VAL A 97 -0.41 8.85 -9.83
N ALA A 98 0.39 9.81 -9.37
CA ALA A 98 -0.04 11.19 -9.18
C ALA A 98 -0.39 11.90 -10.49
N ASN A 99 0.37 11.66 -11.56
CA ASN A 99 0.08 12.22 -12.87
C ASN A 99 -1.23 11.67 -13.46
N GLU A 100 -1.60 10.42 -13.17
CA GLU A 100 -2.82 9.79 -13.70
C GLU A 100 -4.06 9.96 -12.81
N LEU A 101 -3.90 10.03 -11.47
CA LEU A 101 -5.01 10.12 -10.51
C LEU A 101 -5.16 11.52 -9.86
N GLY A 102 -4.14 12.36 -9.96
CA GLY A 102 -4.10 13.73 -9.45
C GLY A 102 -3.10 13.93 -8.31
N GLU A 103 -2.75 15.20 -8.10
CA GLU A 103 -1.69 15.66 -7.19
C GLU A 103 -1.86 15.17 -5.74
N TRP A 104 -3.10 14.98 -5.29
CA TRP A 104 -3.45 14.49 -3.95
C TRP A 104 -2.81 13.12 -3.62
N VAL A 105 -2.38 12.36 -4.62
CA VAL A 105 -1.62 11.12 -4.42
C VAL A 105 -0.30 11.39 -3.70
N ARG A 106 0.40 12.50 -4.01
CA ARG A 106 1.65 12.86 -3.33
C ARG A 106 1.42 13.12 -1.85
N ASP A 107 0.31 13.78 -1.50
CA ASP A 107 -0.09 13.99 -0.10
C ASP A 107 -0.41 12.68 0.62
N SER A 108 -1.00 11.72 -0.09
CA SER A 108 -1.35 10.40 0.46
C SER A 108 -0.10 9.53 0.65
N TRP A 109 0.81 9.57 -0.31
CA TRP A 109 2.12 8.93 -0.19
C TRP A 109 2.94 9.52 0.97
N ASN A 110 2.97 10.84 1.11
CA ASN A 110 3.68 11.51 2.20
C ASN A 110 3.04 11.18 3.56
N ALA A 111 1.72 11.02 3.64
CA ALA A 111 1.04 10.53 4.85
C ALA A 111 1.47 9.09 5.20
N GLY A 112 1.53 8.20 4.21
CA GLY A 112 2.07 6.84 4.40
C GLY A 112 3.51 6.85 4.93
N ASN A 113 4.37 7.74 4.42
CA ASN A 113 5.74 7.87 4.91
C ASN A 113 5.84 8.46 6.30
N SER A 114 4.97 9.40 6.65
CA SER A 114 4.86 9.87 8.03
C SER A 114 4.49 8.73 8.98
N MET A 115 3.61 7.81 8.56
CA MET A 115 3.28 6.60 9.34
C MET A 115 4.43 5.60 9.40
N HIS A 116 5.22 5.46 8.33
CA HIS A 116 6.44 4.67 8.34
C HIS A 116 7.42 5.19 9.39
N THR A 117 7.71 6.49 9.41
CA THR A 117 8.52 7.11 10.46
C THR A 117 7.91 6.91 11.84
N CYS A 118 6.60 7.10 11.99
CA CYS A 118 5.93 6.91 13.28
C CYS A 118 6.05 5.47 13.80
N PHE A 119 6.00 4.46 12.95
CA PHE A 119 6.16 3.08 13.37
C PHE A 119 7.54 2.81 14.02
N TYR A 120 8.62 3.36 13.47
CA TYR A 120 9.96 3.19 14.04
C TYR A 120 10.19 4.08 15.24
N GLU A 121 9.81 5.36 15.13
CA GLU A 121 10.20 6.40 16.06
C GLU A 121 9.15 6.71 17.13
N ASN A 122 7.91 6.27 16.93
CA ASN A 122 6.77 6.50 17.82
C ASN A 122 6.46 7.99 18.07
N TRP A 123 6.63 8.84 17.04
CA TRP A 123 6.48 10.30 17.15
C TRP A 123 5.06 10.83 16.87
N CYS A 124 4.22 10.10 16.16
CA CYS A 124 2.92 10.63 15.73
C CYS A 124 1.87 10.59 16.85
N THR A 125 1.00 11.59 16.86
CA THR A 125 -0.17 11.59 17.73
C THR A 125 -1.32 10.80 17.11
N ARG A 126 -2.35 10.48 17.91
CA ARG A 126 -3.59 9.89 17.40
C ARG A 126 -4.23 10.72 16.29
N VAL A 127 -4.21 12.05 16.42
CA VAL A 127 -4.78 12.96 15.41
C VAL A 127 -4.00 12.91 14.10
N ASP A 128 -2.67 12.81 14.15
CA ASP A 128 -1.84 12.65 12.95
C ASP A 128 -2.12 11.31 12.25
N ALA A 129 -2.30 10.25 13.05
CA ALA A 129 -2.63 8.93 12.56
C ALA A 129 -4.02 8.88 11.90
N GLU A 130 -5.05 9.47 12.52
CA GLU A 130 -6.41 9.57 11.94
C GLU A 130 -6.44 10.37 10.64
N LYS A 131 -5.71 11.49 10.55
CA LYS A 131 -5.59 12.27 9.32
C LYS A 131 -4.85 11.50 8.22
N SER A 132 -3.82 10.74 8.59
CA SER A 132 -3.07 9.93 7.64
C SER A 132 -3.90 8.77 7.12
N LEU A 133 -4.68 8.13 8.00
CA LEU A 133 -5.62 7.07 7.65
C LEU A 133 -6.57 7.52 6.54
N ALA A 134 -7.23 8.67 6.70
CA ALA A 134 -8.19 9.18 5.70
C ALA A 134 -7.54 9.39 4.32
N LYS A 135 -6.29 9.85 4.27
CA LYS A 135 -5.56 10.05 3.01
C LYS A 135 -5.20 8.72 2.35
N ILE A 136 -4.73 7.74 3.13
CA ILE A 136 -4.33 6.42 2.62
C ILE A 136 -5.57 5.61 2.20
N GLU A 137 -6.69 5.73 2.92
CA GLU A 137 -7.98 5.15 2.52
C GLU A 137 -8.42 5.65 1.15
N LYS A 138 -8.29 6.97 0.89
CA LYS A 138 -8.56 7.53 -0.43
C LYS A 138 -7.65 6.92 -1.50
N LEU A 139 -6.34 6.83 -1.23
CA LEU A 139 -5.37 6.23 -2.16
C LEU A 139 -5.75 4.80 -2.54
N VAL A 140 -5.98 3.94 -1.55
CA VAL A 140 -6.34 2.53 -1.76
C VAL A 140 -7.65 2.43 -2.54
N LYS A 141 -8.68 3.21 -2.17
CA LYS A 141 -9.99 3.17 -2.83
C LYS A 141 -9.92 3.58 -4.31
N GLU A 142 -9.21 4.65 -4.64
CA GLU A 142 -9.12 5.14 -6.02
C GLU A 142 -8.31 4.18 -6.90
N ILE A 143 -7.23 3.59 -6.36
CA ILE A 143 -6.45 2.57 -7.06
C ILE A 143 -7.28 1.29 -7.27
N GLU A 144 -8.01 0.82 -6.26
CA GLU A 144 -8.94 -0.30 -6.38
C GLU A 144 -9.97 -0.07 -7.49
N ALA A 145 -10.56 1.13 -7.54
CA ALA A 145 -11.55 1.47 -8.54
C ALA A 145 -10.97 1.41 -9.97
N LYS A 146 -9.73 1.86 -10.18
CA LYS A 146 -9.03 1.72 -11.46
C LYS A 146 -8.79 0.25 -11.83
N ILE A 147 -8.29 -0.54 -10.88
CA ILE A 147 -8.00 -1.96 -11.09
C ILE A 147 -9.27 -2.71 -11.50
N LYS A 148 -10.36 -2.56 -10.74
CA LYS A 148 -11.62 -3.28 -10.95
C LYS A 148 -12.38 -2.83 -12.19
N LYS A 149 -12.32 -1.54 -12.56
CA LYS A 149 -13.00 -1.03 -13.76
C LYS A 149 -12.48 -1.71 -15.01
N GLN A 150 -11.16 -1.84 -15.16
CA GLN A 150 -10.58 -2.47 -16.34
C GLN A 150 -10.83 -3.99 -16.39
N SER A 151 -10.82 -4.68 -15.25
CA SER A 151 -11.16 -6.11 -15.21
C SER A 151 -12.57 -6.38 -15.76
N ARG A 152 -13.54 -5.51 -15.47
CA ARG A 152 -14.91 -5.62 -16.02
C ARG A 152 -14.96 -5.38 -17.52
N GLU A 153 -14.24 -4.37 -18.03
CA GLU A 153 -14.18 -4.07 -19.46
C GLU A 153 -13.50 -5.20 -20.27
N SER A 154 -12.44 -5.81 -19.72
CA SER A 154 -11.74 -6.95 -20.34
C SER A 154 -12.52 -8.28 -20.30
N SER A 155 -13.51 -8.42 -19.40
CA SER A 155 -14.42 -9.57 -19.40
C SER A 155 -15.54 -9.41 -20.43
N VAL A 156 -16.00 -8.18 -20.68
CA VAL A 156 -17.06 -7.88 -21.67
C VAL A 156 -16.55 -8.03 -23.11
N GLN A 157 -15.28 -7.69 -23.40
CA GLN A 157 -14.69 -7.83 -24.75
C GLN A 157 -14.36 -9.28 -25.14
N ARG A 158 -14.51 -10.24 -24.23
CA ARG A 158 -14.24 -11.68 -24.46
C ARG A 158 -15.52 -12.51 -24.68
N LEU A 159 -16.68 -11.86 -24.76
CA LEU A 159 -17.99 -12.44 -25.10
C LEU A 159 -18.44 -11.91 -26.46
#